data_AF-A0A7W0XFD2-F1
#
_entry.id   AF-A0A7W0XFD2-F1
#
_cell.length_a   1.000
_cell.length_b   1.000
_cell.length_c   1.000
_cell.angle_alpha   90.00
_cell.angle_beta   90.00
_cell.angle_gamma   90.00
#
_symmetry.space_group_name_H-M   'P 1'
#
loop_
_entity.id
_entity.type
_entity.pdbx_description
1 polymer ?
#
loop_
_entity_poly.entity_id
_entity_poly.type
_entity_poly.pdbx_seq_one_letter_code
_entity_poly.pdbx_strand_id
1 'polypeptide(L)'
;MVSYGFHSEAADEYLAATRYYLDHASPLVATAFVAEIEGAIQTLLTSPTTWPIVDEPQIRRYLLKQFPYSVYIAGNQRKKEFPYTPLCISANDRRTGVIAPDQ
;
A
#
# COMPACT_ATOMS: atom_id res chain seq x y z
N MET A 1 14.01 15.06 -2.15
CA MET A 1 13.04 14.35 -1.28
C MET A 1 11.80 14.08 -2.11
N VAL A 2 11.46 12.81 -2.33
CA VAL A 2 10.23 12.44 -3.04
C VAL A 2 9.10 12.46 -1.99
N SER A 3 8.06 13.24 -2.25
CA SER A 3 6.94 13.38 -1.32
C SER A 3 5.79 12.49 -1.77
N TYR A 4 5.18 11.74 -0.85
CA TYR A 4 4.04 10.88 -1.12
C TYR A 4 2.94 11.14 -0.09
N GLY A 5 1.70 10.82 -0.45
CA GLY A 5 0.55 11.04 0.41
C GLY A 5 -0.30 9.76 0.46
N PHE A 6 -0.69 9.35 1.66
CA PHE A 6 -1.67 8.28 1.79
C PHE A 6 -3.05 8.82 1.46
N HIS A 7 -3.85 8.01 0.75
CA HIS A 7 -5.30 8.24 0.74
C HIS A 7 -5.84 8.05 2.17
N SER A 8 -6.90 8.76 2.55
CA SER A 8 -7.47 8.63 3.90
C SER A 8 -7.84 7.19 4.24
N GLU A 9 -8.46 6.47 3.29
CA GLU A 9 -8.80 5.05 3.44
C GLU A 9 -7.53 4.16 3.52
N ALA A 10 -6.47 4.52 2.80
CA ALA A 10 -5.23 3.76 2.84
C ALA A 10 -4.47 3.90 4.16
N ALA A 11 -4.54 5.08 4.77
CA ALA A 11 -3.99 5.31 6.09
C ALA A 11 -4.77 4.52 7.16
N ASP A 12 -6.10 4.45 7.04
CA ASP A 12 -6.95 3.66 7.93
C ASP A 12 -6.66 2.16 7.79
N GLU A 13 -6.64 1.63 6.56
CA GLU A 13 -6.29 0.24 6.28
C GLU A 13 -4.90 -0.14 6.79
N TYR A 14 -3.91 0.75 6.60
CA TYR A 14 -2.56 0.55 7.10
C TYR A 14 -2.51 0.50 8.64
N LEU A 15 -3.22 1.42 9.30
CA LEU A 15 -3.30 1.49 10.75
C LEU A 15 -4.04 0.25 11.30
N ALA A 16 -5.15 -0.13 10.68
CA ALA A 16 -5.95 -1.29 11.02
C ALA A 16 -5.14 -2.58 10.87
N ALA A 17 -4.43 -2.77 9.77
CA ALA A 17 -3.55 -3.92 9.54
C ALA A 17 -2.40 -3.97 10.56
N THR A 18 -1.76 -2.83 10.83
CA THR A 18 -0.69 -2.76 11.84
C THR A 18 -1.22 -3.13 13.22
N ARG A 19 -2.39 -2.61 13.60
CA ARG A 19 -3.05 -2.91 14.87
C ARG A 19 -3.48 -4.37 14.96
N TYR A 20 -3.98 -4.94 13.89
CA TYR A 20 -4.32 -6.36 13.79
C TYR A 20 -3.09 -7.23 14.07
N TYR A 21 -1.93 -6.94 13.46
CA TYR A 21 -0.70 -7.70 13.72
C TYR A 21 -0.12 -7.47 15.12
N LEU A 22 -0.34 -6.30 15.72
CA LEU A 22 0.04 -6.03 17.12
C LEU A 22 -0.79 -6.86 18.10
N ASP A 23 -2.09 -6.98 17.87
CA ASP A 23 -3.03 -7.66 18.77
C ASP A 23 -3.03 -9.19 18.58
N HIS A 24 -3.04 -9.65 17.33
CA HIS A 24 -3.24 -11.07 16.99
C HIS A 24 -1.96 -11.85 16.69
N ALA A 25 -0.84 -11.17 16.42
CA ALA A 25 0.41 -11.83 16.09
C ALA A 25 1.52 -11.50 17.10
N SER A 26 2.38 -10.55 16.79
CA SER A 26 3.50 -10.16 17.64
C SER A 26 4.03 -8.79 17.24
N PRO A 27 4.60 -8.02 18.18
CA PRO A 27 5.20 -6.71 17.89
C PRO A 27 6.25 -6.76 16.79
N LEU A 28 7.01 -7.86 16.71
CA LEU A 28 8.01 -8.09 15.68
C LEU A 28 7.38 -8.21 14.28
N VAL A 29 6.23 -8.88 14.17
CA VAL A 29 5.50 -9.05 12.90
C VAL A 29 4.89 -7.73 12.46
N ALA A 30 4.31 -6.96 13.39
CA ALA A 30 3.79 -5.62 13.09
C ALA A 30 4.90 -4.68 12.60
N THR A 31 6.07 -4.71 13.25
CA THR A 31 7.23 -3.92 12.83
C THR A 31 7.73 -4.35 11.44
N ALA A 32 7.78 -5.66 11.18
CA ALA A 32 8.14 -6.20 9.87
C ALA A 32 7.13 -5.78 8.77
N PHE A 33 5.84 -5.75 9.09
CA PHE A 33 4.80 -5.26 8.18
C PHE A 33 5.00 -3.80 7.82
N VAL A 34 5.21 -2.93 8.82
CA VAL A 34 5.52 -1.51 8.61
C VAL A 34 6.76 -1.35 7.73
N ALA A 35 7.85 -2.05 8.07
CA ALA A 35 9.10 -1.97 7.33
C ALA A 35 8.96 -2.45 5.88
N GLU A 36 8.16 -3.50 5.62
CA GLU A 36 7.92 -4.01 4.27
C GLU A 36 7.08 -3.02 3.44
N ILE A 37 6.06 -2.40 4.03
CA ILE A 37 5.27 -1.34 3.38
C ILE A 37 6.16 -0.14 3.04
N GLU A 38 6.93 0.37 4.01
CA GLU A 38 7.82 1.52 3.78
C GLU A 38 8.90 1.19 2.76
N GLY A 39 9.49 -0.01 2.82
CA GLY A 39 10.47 -0.50 1.86
C GLY A 39 9.89 -0.62 0.45
N ALA A 40 8.65 -1.09 0.33
CA ALA A 40 7.93 -1.10 -0.94
C ALA A 40 7.77 0.34 -1.46
N ILE A 41 7.19 1.25 -0.67
CA ILE A 41 6.99 2.65 -1.05
C ILE A 41 8.31 3.28 -1.53
N GLN A 42 9.39 3.17 -0.76
CA GLN A 42 10.69 3.70 -1.15
C GLN A 42 11.18 3.10 -2.47
N THR A 43 11.00 1.81 -2.67
CA THR A 43 11.36 1.11 -3.91
C THR A 43 10.57 1.64 -5.10
N LEU A 44 9.25 1.81 -4.96
CA LEU A 44 8.39 2.39 -5.99
C LEU A 44 8.75 3.85 -6.29
N LEU A 45 9.11 4.64 -5.28
CA LEU A 45 9.52 6.04 -5.43
C LEU A 45 10.91 6.17 -6.06
N THR A 46 11.82 5.23 -5.80
CA THR A 46 13.19 5.24 -6.35
C THR A 46 13.19 4.91 -7.84
N SER A 47 12.34 3.98 -8.28
CA SER A 47 12.32 3.51 -9.68
C SER A 47 10.91 3.47 -10.27
N PRO A 48 10.16 4.58 -10.32
CA PRO A 48 8.73 4.58 -10.65
C PRO A 48 8.41 3.90 -11.99
N THR A 49 9.33 3.96 -12.95
CA THR A 49 9.19 3.39 -14.31
C THR A 49 9.39 1.89 -14.39
N THR A 50 9.93 1.23 -13.36
CA THR A 50 10.29 -0.20 -13.39
C THR A 50 9.06 -1.12 -13.31
N TRP A 51 7.97 -0.68 -12.67
CA TRP A 51 6.78 -1.52 -12.47
C TRP A 51 5.73 -1.34 -13.58
N PRO A 52 5.10 -2.42 -14.07
CA PRO A 52 4.05 -2.29 -15.07
C PRO A 52 2.84 -1.51 -14.52
N ILE A 53 2.23 -0.70 -15.39
CA ILE A 53 0.95 -0.06 -15.10
C ILE A 53 -0.11 -1.17 -15.17
N VAL A 54 -0.86 -1.34 -14.09
CA VAL A 54 -1.92 -2.35 -14.01
C VAL A 54 -3.30 -1.76 -14.29
N ASP A 55 -3.45 -0.44 -14.16
CA ASP A 55 -4.72 0.24 -14.34
C ASP A 55 -4.52 1.70 -14.79
N GLU A 56 -5.54 2.28 -15.41
CA GLU A 56 -5.50 3.66 -15.92
C GLU A 56 -5.86 4.67 -14.81
N PRO A 57 -5.32 5.92 -14.81
CA PRO A 57 -4.49 6.53 -15.84
C PRO A 57 -2.99 6.21 -15.74
N GLN A 58 -2.46 5.79 -14.57
CA GLN A 58 -1.08 5.29 -14.36
C GLN A 58 -0.97 4.58 -13.00
N ILE A 59 -1.91 3.68 -12.71
CA ILE A 59 -1.93 2.93 -11.46
C ILE A 59 -0.93 1.78 -11.57
N ARG A 60 0.01 1.71 -10.63
CA ARG A 60 0.97 0.61 -10.52
C ARG A 60 0.69 -0.15 -9.25
N ARG A 61 0.75 -1.48 -9.33
CA ARG A 61 0.55 -2.38 -8.19
C ARG A 61 1.85 -3.06 -7.84
N TYR A 62 2.19 -3.01 -6.57
CA TYR A 62 3.29 -3.74 -5.98
C TYR A 62 2.74 -4.73 -4.96
N LEU A 63 3.00 -6.01 -5.19
CA LEU A 63 2.65 -7.05 -4.25
C LEU A 63 3.79 -7.19 -3.23
N LEU A 64 3.46 -7.10 -1.94
CA LEU A 64 4.45 -7.37 -0.90
C LEU A 64 4.88 -8.83 -0.95
N LYS A 65 6.14 -9.10 -0.63
CA LYS A 65 6.69 -10.47 -0.68
C LYS A 65 6.35 -11.26 0.57
N GLN A 66 6.41 -10.60 1.73
CA GLN A 66 6.21 -11.25 3.03
C GLN A 66 4.75 -11.26 3.49
N PHE A 67 3.92 -10.36 2.95
CA PHE A 67 2.55 -10.18 3.41
C PHE A 67 1.56 -10.23 2.24
N PRO A 68 0.33 -10.71 2.47
CA PRO A 68 -0.71 -10.76 1.45
C PRO A 68 -1.35 -9.38 1.24
N TYR A 69 -0.55 -8.33 1.05
CA TYR A 69 -1.03 -6.97 0.79
C TYR A 69 -0.47 -6.47 -0.53
N SER A 70 -1.27 -5.66 -1.22
CA SER A 70 -0.88 -4.97 -2.44
C SER A 70 -0.89 -3.47 -2.20
N VAL A 71 0.20 -2.83 -2.60
CA VAL A 71 0.38 -1.38 -2.56
C VAL A 71 0.12 -0.84 -3.97
N TYR A 72 -0.78 0.12 -4.08
CA TYR A 72 -1.15 0.78 -5.33
C TYR A 72 -0.66 2.22 -5.30
N ILE A 73 0.01 2.64 -6.36
CA ILE A 73 0.40 4.04 -6.57
C ILE A 73 -0.26 4.57 -7.82
N ALA A 74 -0.84 5.78 -7.76
CA ALA A 74 -1.29 6.45 -8.97
C ALA A 74 -0.27 7.53 -9.40
N GLY A 75 0.37 7.32 -10.54
CA GLY A 75 1.26 8.33 -11.13
C GLY A 75 0.45 9.51 -11.67
N ASN A 76 0.41 10.63 -10.96
CA ASN A 76 -0.27 11.82 -11.46
C ASN A 76 0.62 12.59 -12.44
N GLN A 77 0.49 12.32 -13.75
CA GLN A 77 1.21 13.07 -14.80
C GLN A 77 0.61 14.47 -15.05
N ARG A 78 -0.54 14.81 -14.46
CA ARG A 78 -1.36 15.96 -14.88
C ARG A 78 -1.30 17.21 -14.00
N LYS A 79 -0.58 17.23 -12.88
CA LYS A 79 -0.42 18.47 -12.10
C LYS A 79 1.01 18.65 -11.60
N LYS A 80 1.68 19.67 -12.14
CA LYS A 80 2.95 20.24 -11.62
C LYS A 80 2.86 20.74 -10.16
N GLU A 81 1.67 20.71 -9.56
CA GLU A 81 1.35 21.41 -8.30
C GLU A 81 1.09 20.47 -7.11
N PHE A 82 0.83 19.18 -7.35
CA PHE A 82 0.68 18.18 -6.29
C PHE A 82 1.71 17.07 -6.49
N PRO A 83 2.87 17.12 -5.79
CA PRO A 83 3.93 16.14 -5.94
C PRO A 83 3.57 14.76 -5.35
N TYR A 84 2.44 14.64 -4.66
CA TYR A 84 2.07 13.45 -3.92
C TYR A 84 1.41 12.42 -4.81
N THR A 85 2.08 11.29 -4.99
CA THR A 85 1.50 10.06 -5.53
C THR A 85 0.55 9.48 -4.48
N PRO A 86 -0.78 9.45 -4.71
CA PRO A 86 -1.69 8.83 -3.77
C PRO A 86 -1.37 7.34 -3.68
N LEU A 87 -1.24 6.87 -2.45
CA LEU A 87 -0.95 5.49 -2.12
C LEU A 87 -2.21 4.83 -1.55
N CYS A 88 -2.57 3.67 -2.09
CA CYS A 88 -3.59 2.79 -1.54
C CYS A 88 -2.98 1.46 -1.11
N ILE A 89 -3.35 0.95 0.05
CA ILE A 89 -2.95 -0.37 0.53
C ILE A 89 -4.22 -1.21 0.61
N SER A 90 -4.23 -2.37 -0.04
CA SER A 90 -5.35 -3.30 0.02
C SER A 90 -4.82 -4.66 0.41
N ALA A 91 -5.48 -5.30 1.37
CA ALA A 91 -5.32 -6.73 1.58
C ALA A 91 -5.66 -7.46 0.28
N ASN A 92 -4.81 -8.40 -0.11
CA ASN A 92 -4.97 -9.19 -1.31
C ASN A 92 -5.81 -10.41 -0.95
N ASP A 93 -7.12 -10.36 -1.22
CA ASP A 93 -8.00 -11.52 -1.06
C ASP A 93 -7.56 -12.61 -2.05
N ARG A 94 -6.68 -13.51 -1.60
CA ARG A 94 -6.41 -14.76 -2.30
C ARG A 94 -7.04 -15.88 -1.50
N ARG A 95 -8.37 -16.00 -1.67
CA ARG A 95 -9.32 -16.93 -1.04
C ARG A 95 -9.87 -16.42 0.30
N THR A 96 -11.15 -16.04 0.32
CA THR A 96 -12.26 -16.95 0.69
C THR A 96 -13.58 -16.16 0.66
N GLY A 97 -14.62 -16.72 0.03
CA GLY A 97 -15.98 -16.27 0.31
C GLY A 97 -16.30 -16.54 1.78
N VAL A 98 -16.16 -15.54 2.64
CA VAL A 98 -16.76 -15.43 3.97
C VAL A 98 -16.45 -14.01 4.48
N ILE A 99 -17.51 -13.19 4.45
CA ILE A 99 -17.83 -12.05 5.32
C ILE A 99 -16.73 -11.02 5.61
N ALA A 100 -16.83 -9.90 4.88
CA ALA A 100 -16.68 -8.60 5.52
C ALA A 100 -17.67 -8.53 6.71
N PRO A 101 -17.27 -8.11 7.92
CA PRO A 101 -18.24 -7.56 8.85
C PRO A 101 -18.78 -6.27 8.24
N ASP A 102 -20.08 -6.29 8.06
CA ASP A 102 -20.97 -5.21 7.67
C ASP A 102 -20.75 -3.95 8.51
N GLN A 103 -20.60 -2.82 7.80
CA GLN A 103 -20.88 -1.44 8.21
C GLN A 103 -19.96 -0.75 9.25
#